data_AF-A0A9N8NFS7-F1
#
_entry.id   AF-A0A9N8NFS7-F1
#
_cell.length_a   1.000
_cell.length_b   1.000
_cell.length_c   1.000
_cell.angle_alpha   90.00
_cell.angle_beta   90.00
_cell.angle_gamma   90.00
#
_symmetry.space_group_name_H-M   'P 1'
#
loop_
_entity.id
_entity.type
_entity.pdbx_description
1 polymer ?
#
loop_
_entity_poly.entity_id
_entity_poly.type
_entity_poly.pdbx_seq_one_letter_code
_entity_poly.pdbx_strand_id
1 'polypeptide(L)'
;MMNFLANHPETRSQLDKWARNGNGIVMASVFLWNLGSAEQKNMDGMYRTLLYTILSEHRELIPQVFEDLWNASSKEPLMSQQHLEMSRNDIKIALQKLITDSTRRYQYCFFIDGLDEFYDENMLNFSLANQLDHWASHQGVKICVSSREEAPWTTYFVTFPRLKLHLITEQDIRRIIDKYLSDDRHLKTFDPTESEKFISRFVNMANGVFIWVKLVLQELEEKLNYEVSLDALYQVLDTVPEKLEEFYDRILLRISRCDRSEAWAVFDAFIETDSIDTHPTLNSYAPPHIQPQCLRHRPVSYVSGISNNAAHNHGKYKTSPNLITATFGAKAVLNYLNC
;
A
#
# COMPACT_ATOMS: atom_id res chain seq x y z
N MET A 1 4.87 5.06 1.17
CA MET A 1 5.60 5.81 0.10
C MET A 1 4.70 6.81 -0.61
N MET A 2 3.47 6.44 -0.98
CA MET A 2 2.55 7.34 -1.68
C MET A 2 2.25 8.61 -0.89
N ASN A 3 2.18 8.51 0.45
CA ASN A 3 2.04 9.68 1.31
C ASN A 3 3.19 10.70 1.16
N PHE A 4 4.43 10.21 0.98
CA PHE A 4 5.58 11.09 0.72
C PHE A 4 5.45 11.76 -0.64
N LEU A 5 5.11 11.00 -1.69
CA LEU A 5 4.94 11.55 -3.04
C LEU A 5 3.85 12.62 -3.11
N ALA A 6 2.69 12.38 -2.48
CA ALA A 6 1.58 13.31 -2.45
C ALA A 6 1.94 14.64 -1.75
N ASN A 7 2.80 14.59 -0.75
CA ASN A 7 3.22 15.77 0.03
C ASN A 7 4.55 16.38 -0.43
N HIS A 8 5.21 15.81 -1.43
CA HIS A 8 6.52 16.30 -1.87
C HIS A 8 6.40 17.61 -2.67
N PRO A 9 7.18 18.66 -2.36
CA PRO A 9 7.08 19.96 -3.03
C PRO A 9 7.28 19.89 -4.55
N GLU A 10 8.18 19.02 -5.01
CA GLU A 10 8.41 18.83 -6.45
C GLU A 10 7.19 18.22 -7.14
N THR A 11 6.47 17.30 -6.48
CA THR A 11 5.23 16.73 -7.03
C THR A 11 4.22 17.84 -7.27
N ARG A 12 4.04 18.72 -6.28
CA ARG A 12 3.14 19.88 -6.42
C ARG A 12 3.60 20.79 -7.56
N SER A 13 4.88 21.13 -7.62
CA SER A 13 5.44 21.99 -8.69
C SER A 13 5.20 21.41 -10.09
N GLN A 14 5.39 20.10 -10.27
CA GLN A 14 5.18 19.43 -11.55
C GLN A 14 3.69 19.33 -11.92
N LEU A 15 2.82 19.11 -10.94
CA LEU A 15 1.38 19.16 -11.15
C LEU A 15 0.93 20.58 -11.51
N ASP A 16 1.42 21.61 -10.82
CA ASP A 16 1.12 23.03 -11.12
C ASP A 16 1.51 23.40 -12.56
N LYS A 17 2.65 22.88 -13.04
CA LYS A 17 3.05 23.01 -14.45
C LYS A 17 2.10 22.28 -15.41
N TRP A 18 1.57 21.13 -15.01
CA TRP A 18 0.58 20.39 -15.81
C TRP A 18 -0.77 21.12 -15.87
N ALA A 19 -1.18 21.80 -14.80
CA ALA A 19 -2.45 22.52 -14.77
C ALA A 19 -2.51 23.84 -15.52
N ARG A 20 -1.40 24.26 -16.15
CA ARG A 20 -1.23 25.52 -16.89
C ARG A 20 -2.36 25.78 -17.89
N ASN A 21 -3.42 26.41 -17.40
CA ASN A 21 -4.50 27.15 -18.07
C ASN A 21 -5.31 28.01 -17.06
N GLY A 22 -4.77 28.26 -15.85
CA GLY A 22 -5.50 28.96 -14.78
C GLY A 22 -6.42 28.05 -13.95
N ASN A 23 -6.34 26.73 -14.15
CA ASN A 23 -7.10 25.76 -13.36
C ASN A 23 -6.42 25.53 -12.01
N GLY A 24 -7.21 25.43 -10.94
CA GLY A 24 -6.73 25.02 -9.62
C GLY A 24 -6.36 23.54 -9.60
N ILE A 25 -5.45 23.13 -8.72
CA ILE A 25 -5.10 21.71 -8.54
C ILE A 25 -5.65 21.19 -7.23
N VAL A 26 -6.39 20.09 -7.36
CA VAL A 26 -6.93 19.32 -6.26
C VAL A 26 -6.15 18.01 -6.16
N MET A 27 -5.55 17.77 -5.01
CA MET A 27 -4.83 16.53 -4.73
C MET A 27 -5.60 15.79 -3.64
N ALA A 28 -5.81 14.48 -3.82
CA ALA A 28 -6.41 13.65 -2.78
C ALA A 28 -5.66 12.32 -2.71
N SER A 29 -5.56 11.77 -1.50
CA SER A 29 -4.88 10.49 -1.25
C SER A 29 -5.81 9.52 -0.54
N VAL A 30 -5.73 8.25 -0.93
CA VAL A 30 -6.45 7.13 -0.30
C VAL A 30 -5.43 6.06 0.03
N PHE A 31 -5.53 5.51 1.23
CA PHE A 31 -4.65 4.43 1.71
C PHE A 31 -5.54 3.23 2.02
N LEU A 32 -5.42 2.19 1.20
CA LEU A 32 -6.17 0.95 1.40
C LEU A 32 -5.45 0.07 2.42
N TRP A 33 -6.23 -0.53 3.32
CA TRP A 33 -5.72 -1.32 4.43
C TRP A 33 -6.68 -2.47 4.76
N ASN A 34 -6.31 -3.70 4.36
CA ASN A 34 -7.19 -4.87 4.49
C ASN A 34 -7.48 -5.26 5.95
N LEU A 35 -6.51 -5.03 6.84
CA LEU A 35 -6.67 -5.23 8.29
C LEU A 35 -7.47 -4.10 8.96
N GLY A 36 -7.90 -3.11 8.19
CA GLY A 36 -8.66 -1.95 8.69
C GLY A 36 -10.15 -2.18 8.71
N SER A 37 -10.86 -1.09 8.98
CA SER A 37 -12.32 -1.04 8.88
C SER A 37 -12.78 -1.42 7.46
N ALA A 38 -14.05 -1.79 7.32
CA ALA A 38 -14.61 -2.14 6.02
C ALA A 38 -14.39 -1.02 4.99
N GLU A 39 -14.53 0.23 5.40
CA GLU A 39 -14.34 1.44 4.59
C GLU A 39 -12.87 1.63 4.17
N GLN A 40 -11.90 1.18 4.96
CA GLN A 40 -10.49 1.31 4.62
C GLN A 40 -10.03 0.34 3.53
N LYS A 41 -10.86 -0.62 3.11
CA LYS A 41 -10.51 -1.61 2.08
C LYS A 41 -11.49 -1.71 0.93
N ASN A 42 -12.67 -1.10 1.02
CA ASN A 42 -13.72 -1.21 0.02
C ASN A 42 -13.87 0.06 -0.86
N MET A 43 -14.77 -0.03 -1.85
CA MET A 43 -14.98 1.08 -2.79
C MET A 43 -15.71 2.28 -2.15
N ASP A 44 -16.61 2.01 -1.19
CA ASP A 44 -17.40 3.05 -0.54
C ASP A 44 -16.53 4.02 0.26
N GLY A 45 -15.59 3.47 1.04
CA GLY A 45 -14.65 4.29 1.80
C GLY A 45 -13.65 5.02 0.91
N MET A 46 -13.25 4.46 -0.24
CA MET A 46 -12.48 5.18 -1.26
C MET A 46 -13.25 6.40 -1.77
N TYR A 47 -14.52 6.25 -2.15
CA TYR A 47 -15.35 7.37 -2.60
C TYR A 47 -15.51 8.44 -1.51
N ARG A 48 -15.82 8.01 -0.28
CA ARG A 48 -15.97 8.91 0.87
C ARG A 48 -14.69 9.69 1.15
N THR A 49 -13.55 9.02 1.17
CA THR A 49 -12.25 9.63 1.46
C THR A 49 -11.89 10.67 0.41
N LEU A 50 -12.03 10.33 -0.88
CA LEU A 50 -11.79 11.28 -1.97
C LEU A 50 -12.72 12.47 -1.88
N LEU A 51 -14.03 12.23 -1.73
CA LEU A 51 -15.03 13.28 -1.70
C LEU A 51 -14.85 14.21 -0.49
N TYR A 52 -14.63 13.64 0.70
CA TYR A 52 -14.35 14.41 1.91
C TYR A 52 -13.09 15.26 1.75
N THR A 53 -11.98 14.67 1.28
CA THR A 53 -10.71 15.40 1.09
C THR A 53 -10.91 16.59 0.15
N ILE A 54 -11.51 16.36 -1.02
CA ILE A 54 -11.75 17.40 -2.02
C ILE A 54 -12.66 18.50 -1.46
N LEU A 55 -13.81 18.15 -0.89
CA LEU A 55 -14.81 19.12 -0.44
C LEU A 55 -14.40 19.85 0.85
N SER A 56 -13.51 19.26 1.65
CA SER A 56 -12.97 19.91 2.84
C SER A 56 -12.09 21.10 2.49
N GLU A 57 -11.32 20.99 1.40
CA GLU A 57 -10.46 22.05 0.87
C GLU A 57 -11.21 23.00 -0.07
N HIS A 58 -12.13 22.47 -0.87
CA HIS A 58 -12.87 23.20 -1.91
C HIS A 58 -14.37 23.21 -1.63
N ARG A 59 -14.77 23.89 -0.54
CA ARG A 59 -16.18 23.93 -0.07
C ARG A 59 -17.15 24.54 -1.09
N GLU A 60 -16.66 25.38 -2.01
CA GLU A 60 -17.43 25.96 -3.10
C GLU A 60 -17.93 24.93 -4.13
N LEU A 61 -17.41 23.69 -4.08
CA LEU A 61 -17.87 22.57 -4.92
C LEU A 61 -19.08 21.85 -4.31
N ILE A 62 -19.34 21.99 -3.01
CA ILE A 62 -20.44 21.30 -2.30
C ILE A 62 -21.80 21.53 -2.98
N PRO A 63 -22.20 22.78 -3.32
CA PRO A 63 -23.50 23.02 -3.95
C PRO A 63 -23.63 22.40 -5.35
N GLN A 64 -22.51 22.15 -6.04
CA GLN A 64 -22.51 21.59 -7.39
C GLN A 64 -22.72 20.08 -7.37
N VAL A 65 -22.15 19.39 -6.37
CA VAL A 65 -22.21 17.93 -6.28
C VAL A 65 -23.44 17.44 -5.52
N PHE A 66 -23.93 18.24 -4.57
CA PHE A 66 -25.08 17.93 -3.72
C PHE A 66 -26.22 18.94 -3.90
N GLU A 67 -26.51 19.34 -5.14
CA GLU A 67 -27.50 20.37 -5.46
C GLU A 67 -28.86 20.13 -4.79
N ASP A 68 -29.39 18.90 -4.85
CA ASP A 68 -30.68 18.56 -4.25
C ASP A 68 -30.68 18.72 -2.73
N LEU A 69 -29.64 18.23 -2.04
CA LEU A 69 -29.48 18.33 -0.59
C LEU A 69 -29.22 19.78 -0.16
N TRP A 70 -28.47 20.54 -0.95
CA TRP A 70 -28.18 21.94 -0.72
C TRP A 70 -29.45 22.81 -0.84
N ASN A 71 -30.25 22.57 -1.86
CA ASN A 71 -31.52 23.27 -2.08
C ASN A 71 -32.57 22.92 -1.03
N ALA A 72 -32.58 21.68 -0.54
CA ALA A 72 -33.46 21.25 0.55
C ALA A 72 -33.06 21.88 1.90
N SER A 73 -31.76 21.86 2.24
CA SER A 73 -31.24 22.42 3.50
C SER A 73 -31.37 23.94 3.59
N SER A 74 -31.31 24.66 2.46
CA SER A 74 -31.47 26.12 2.40
C SER A 74 -32.90 26.59 2.71
N LYS A 75 -33.88 25.68 2.72
CA LYS A 75 -35.31 25.97 2.95
C LYS A 75 -35.78 25.60 4.36
N GLU A 76 -34.97 24.92 5.16
CA GLU A 76 -35.32 24.48 6.51
C GLU A 76 -34.48 25.14 7.61
N PRO A 77 -35.04 25.39 8.82
CA PRO A 77 -34.26 25.81 9.99
C PRO A 77 -33.19 24.77 10.36
N LEU A 78 -31.99 25.21 10.75
CA LEU A 78 -30.85 24.33 11.13
C LEU A 78 -31.19 23.21 12.14
N MET A 79 -32.24 23.42 12.96
CA MET A 79 -32.67 22.52 14.03
C MET A 79 -33.46 21.28 13.54
N SER A 80 -33.90 21.24 12.27
CA SER A 80 -34.61 20.08 11.68
C SER A 80 -33.76 19.24 10.71
N GLN A 81 -32.48 19.57 10.52
CA GLN A 81 -31.57 18.91 9.56
C GLN A 81 -31.10 17.49 9.99
N GLN A 82 -31.81 16.82 10.90
CA GLN A 82 -31.43 15.50 11.46
C GLN A 82 -31.55 14.34 10.47
N HIS A 83 -31.97 14.57 9.21
CA HIS A 83 -32.28 13.51 8.22
C HIS A 83 -31.59 13.65 6.86
N LEU A 84 -30.47 14.35 6.76
CA LEU A 84 -29.64 14.30 5.55
C LEU A 84 -28.83 13.00 5.51
N GLU A 85 -29.53 11.87 5.36
CA GLU A 85 -28.88 10.58 5.10
C GLU A 85 -28.42 10.54 3.64
N MET A 86 -27.10 10.55 3.45
CA MET A 86 -26.49 10.46 2.14
C MET A 86 -26.26 8.98 1.80
N SER A 87 -26.92 8.49 0.76
CA SER A 87 -26.76 7.09 0.36
C SER A 87 -25.39 6.86 -0.29
N ARG A 88 -24.95 5.60 -0.33
CA ARG A 88 -23.72 5.19 -1.06
C ARG A 88 -23.76 5.61 -2.54
N ASN A 89 -24.95 5.58 -3.14
CA ASN A 89 -25.13 5.98 -4.53
C ASN A 89 -24.97 7.49 -4.72
N ASP A 90 -25.44 8.30 -3.76
CA ASP A 90 -25.29 9.76 -3.81
C ASP A 90 -23.82 10.17 -3.73
N ILE A 91 -23.03 9.52 -2.88
CA ILE A 91 -21.59 9.75 -2.74
C ILE A 91 -20.86 9.41 -4.04
N LYS A 92 -21.18 8.26 -4.65
CA LYS A 92 -20.63 7.86 -5.94
C LYS A 92 -20.96 8.88 -7.03
N ILE A 93 -22.23 9.28 -7.14
CA ILE A 93 -22.68 10.27 -8.13
C ILE A 93 -21.98 11.60 -7.91
N ALA A 94 -21.86 12.05 -6.65
CA ALA A 94 -21.19 13.29 -6.31
C ALA A 94 -19.72 13.30 -6.76
N LEU A 95 -18.96 12.24 -6.48
CA LEU A 95 -17.58 12.14 -6.95
C LEU A 95 -17.50 12.06 -8.48
N GLN A 96 -18.41 11.33 -9.13
CA GLN A 96 -18.46 11.27 -10.59
C GLN A 96 -18.69 12.66 -11.20
N LYS A 97 -19.63 13.46 -10.66
CA LYS A 97 -19.86 14.85 -11.08
C LYS A 97 -18.60 15.71 -10.94
N LEU A 98 -17.81 15.54 -9.87
CA LEU A 98 -16.53 16.26 -9.74
C LEU A 98 -15.54 15.91 -10.86
N ILE A 99 -15.45 14.63 -11.16
CA ILE A 99 -14.51 14.11 -12.16
C ILE A 99 -14.96 14.50 -13.58
N THR A 100 -16.26 14.63 -13.85
CA THR A 100 -16.79 14.97 -15.18
C THR A 100 -16.91 16.48 -15.41
N ASP A 101 -17.44 17.23 -14.43
CA ASP A 101 -18.01 18.56 -14.67
C ASP A 101 -17.10 19.70 -14.20
N SER A 102 -16.34 19.49 -13.12
CA SER A 102 -15.46 20.53 -12.56
C SER A 102 -14.03 20.52 -13.10
N THR A 103 -13.70 19.60 -14.02
CA THR A 103 -12.38 19.53 -14.68
C THR A 103 -12.04 20.78 -15.51
N ARG A 104 -13.04 21.61 -15.83
CA ARG A 104 -12.86 22.90 -16.50
C ARG A 104 -12.19 23.94 -15.61
N ARG A 105 -12.39 23.88 -14.29
CA ARG A 105 -11.79 24.82 -13.31
C ARG A 105 -10.72 24.17 -12.46
N TYR A 106 -10.82 22.87 -12.24
CA TYR A 106 -9.91 22.10 -11.41
C TYR A 106 -9.25 20.99 -12.20
N GLN A 107 -8.02 20.66 -11.85
CA GLN A 107 -7.39 19.41 -12.26
C GLN A 107 -7.20 18.53 -11.03
N TYR A 108 -7.52 17.25 -11.17
CA TYR A 108 -7.53 16.28 -10.10
C TYR A 108 -6.30 15.39 -10.20
N CYS A 109 -5.57 15.23 -9.10
CA CYS A 109 -4.53 14.23 -8.99
C CYS A 109 -4.81 13.33 -7.77
N PHE A 110 -5.10 12.05 -8.03
CA PHE A 110 -5.39 11.08 -6.99
C PHE A 110 -4.21 10.16 -6.75
N PHE A 111 -3.86 9.95 -5.48
CA PHE A 111 -2.87 8.98 -5.05
C PHE A 111 -3.58 7.86 -4.30
N ILE A 112 -3.48 6.62 -4.77
CA ILE A 112 -4.14 5.46 -4.15
C ILE A 112 -3.09 4.43 -3.78
N ASP A 113 -2.85 4.25 -2.48
CA ASP A 113 -1.85 3.31 -1.96
C ASP A 113 -2.50 1.96 -1.65
N GLY A 114 -1.85 0.86 -2.03
CA GLY A 114 -2.20 -0.49 -1.57
C GLY A 114 -3.37 -1.14 -2.29
N LEU A 115 -3.44 -1.11 -3.63
CA LEU A 115 -4.53 -1.82 -4.34
C LEU A 115 -4.58 -3.32 -4.05
N ASP A 116 -3.46 -3.96 -3.71
CA ASP A 116 -3.42 -5.36 -3.26
C ASP A 116 -4.12 -5.61 -1.91
N GLU A 117 -4.38 -4.55 -1.15
CA GLU A 117 -5.14 -4.59 0.10
C GLU A 117 -6.64 -4.28 -0.11
N PHE A 118 -7.07 -4.06 -1.37
CA PHE A 118 -8.47 -3.86 -1.71
C PHE A 118 -9.30 -5.13 -1.49
N TYR A 119 -10.40 -4.99 -0.76
CA TYR A 119 -11.38 -6.04 -0.56
C TYR A 119 -12.79 -5.45 -0.45
N ASP A 120 -13.70 -5.91 -1.30
CA ASP A 120 -15.11 -5.55 -1.28
C ASP A 120 -15.95 -6.78 -1.61
N GLU A 121 -16.85 -7.14 -0.69
CA GLU A 121 -17.71 -8.32 -0.81
C GLU A 121 -18.61 -8.27 -2.05
N ASN A 122 -18.93 -7.06 -2.54
CA ASN A 122 -19.86 -6.84 -3.64
C ASN A 122 -19.15 -6.44 -4.95
N MET A 123 -17.81 -6.29 -4.94
CA MET A 123 -17.08 -5.73 -6.07
C MET A 123 -15.77 -6.47 -6.35
N LEU A 124 -15.64 -6.98 -7.58
CA LEU A 124 -14.41 -7.61 -8.04
C LEU A 124 -13.30 -6.58 -8.30
N ASN A 125 -12.04 -6.96 -8.08
CA ASN A 125 -10.85 -6.15 -8.36
C ASN A 125 -10.81 -5.58 -9.79
N PHE A 126 -11.32 -6.34 -10.78
CA PHE A 126 -11.45 -5.87 -12.16
C PHE A 126 -12.37 -4.65 -12.30
N SER A 127 -13.44 -4.59 -11.51
CA SER A 127 -14.37 -3.47 -11.51
C SER A 127 -13.70 -2.20 -10.98
N LEU A 128 -12.85 -2.34 -9.96
CA LEU A 128 -12.05 -1.21 -9.46
C LEU A 128 -11.07 -0.73 -10.53
N ALA A 129 -10.33 -1.65 -11.17
CA ALA A 129 -9.40 -1.29 -12.23
C ALA A 129 -10.08 -0.54 -13.38
N ASN A 130 -11.25 -1.02 -13.84
CA ASN A 130 -12.03 -0.33 -14.87
C ASN A 130 -12.54 1.04 -14.41
N GLN A 131 -12.93 1.18 -13.15
CA GLN A 131 -13.39 2.46 -12.61
C GLN A 131 -12.24 3.49 -12.56
N LEU A 132 -11.03 3.06 -12.18
CA LEU A 132 -9.82 3.88 -12.17
C LEU A 132 -9.39 4.29 -13.58
N ASP A 133 -9.40 3.36 -14.54
CA ASP A 133 -9.15 3.66 -15.95
C ASP A 133 -10.18 4.66 -16.50
N HIS A 134 -11.46 4.43 -16.22
CA HIS A 134 -12.52 5.34 -16.61
C HIS A 134 -12.31 6.76 -16.05
N TRP A 135 -11.92 6.89 -14.78
CA TRP A 135 -11.56 8.20 -14.21
C TRP A 135 -10.36 8.83 -14.89
N ALA A 136 -9.28 8.08 -15.10
CA ALA A 136 -8.07 8.57 -15.78
C ALA A 136 -8.30 8.93 -17.27
N SER A 137 -9.38 8.42 -17.87
CA SER A 137 -9.78 8.78 -19.24
C SER A 137 -10.31 10.22 -19.35
N HIS A 138 -10.75 10.83 -18.25
CA HIS A 138 -11.22 12.21 -18.24
C HIS A 138 -10.05 13.20 -18.37
N GLN A 139 -10.28 14.26 -19.13
CA GLN A 139 -9.31 15.35 -19.24
C GLN A 139 -9.16 16.05 -17.89
N GLY A 140 -7.92 16.34 -17.50
CA GLY A 140 -7.65 17.01 -16.22
C GLY A 140 -7.67 16.08 -15.01
N VAL A 141 -7.67 14.76 -15.19
CA VAL A 141 -7.52 13.78 -14.12
C VAL A 141 -6.22 13.04 -14.29
N LYS A 142 -5.44 12.93 -13.21
CA LYS A 142 -4.28 12.05 -13.08
C LYS A 142 -4.46 11.15 -11.89
N ILE A 143 -4.06 9.90 -12.03
CA ILE A 143 -4.13 8.93 -10.95
C ILE A 143 -2.76 8.26 -10.84
N CYS A 144 -2.21 8.23 -9.64
CA CYS A 144 -1.07 7.42 -9.28
C CYS A 144 -1.57 6.34 -8.32
N VAL A 145 -1.37 5.08 -8.67
CA VAL A 145 -1.74 3.95 -7.82
C VAL A 145 -0.52 3.15 -7.43
N SER A 146 -0.54 2.54 -6.25
CA SER A 146 0.48 1.60 -5.82
C SER A 146 -0.12 0.22 -5.56
N SER A 147 0.67 -0.84 -5.80
CA SER A 147 0.33 -2.19 -5.38
C SER A 147 1.59 -3.06 -5.23
N ARG A 148 1.45 -4.25 -4.66
CA ARG A 148 2.43 -5.33 -4.90
C ARG A 148 2.47 -5.70 -6.38
N GLU A 149 3.62 -6.24 -6.81
CA GLU A 149 3.80 -6.81 -8.15
C GLU A 149 3.14 -8.19 -8.29
N GLU A 150 1.86 -8.25 -7.94
CA GLU A 150 1.06 -9.47 -7.92
C GLU A 150 -0.15 -9.36 -8.85
N ALA A 151 -0.65 -10.51 -9.31
CA ALA A 151 -1.93 -10.57 -9.99
C ALA A 151 -3.06 -10.22 -9.00
N PRO A 152 -4.13 -9.55 -9.44
CA PRO A 152 -4.44 -9.23 -10.84
C PRO A 152 -3.93 -7.86 -11.30
N TRP A 153 -3.34 -7.04 -10.43
CA TRP A 153 -2.97 -5.65 -10.72
C TRP A 153 -1.91 -5.52 -11.81
N THR A 154 -0.93 -6.41 -11.82
CA THR A 154 0.09 -6.49 -12.87
C THR A 154 -0.50 -6.78 -14.25
N THR A 155 -1.63 -7.49 -14.31
CA THR A 155 -2.36 -7.80 -15.54
C THR A 155 -3.24 -6.64 -15.97
N TYR A 156 -3.99 -6.04 -15.05
CA TYR A 156 -4.94 -4.97 -15.37
C TYR A 156 -4.26 -3.70 -15.86
N PHE A 157 -3.10 -3.36 -15.31
CA PHE A 157 -2.42 -2.11 -15.64
C PHE A 157 -1.20 -2.26 -16.56
N VAL A 158 -1.11 -3.37 -17.29
CA VAL A 158 0.05 -3.68 -18.16
C VAL A 158 0.34 -2.61 -19.22
N THR A 159 -0.68 -1.86 -19.64
CA THR A 159 -0.61 -0.84 -20.69
C THR A 159 -0.28 0.57 -20.17
N PHE A 160 -0.21 0.76 -18.85
CA PHE A 160 0.05 2.05 -18.23
C PHE A 160 1.52 2.19 -17.82
N PRO A 161 2.04 3.43 -17.73
CA PRO A 161 3.35 3.68 -17.12
C PRO A 161 3.47 3.01 -15.75
N ARG A 162 4.55 2.26 -15.56
CA ARG A 162 4.81 1.51 -14.33
C ARG A 162 6.21 1.77 -13.80
N LEU A 163 6.28 2.16 -12.53
CA LEU A 163 7.52 2.26 -11.76
C LEU A 163 7.68 0.99 -10.91
N LYS A 164 8.68 0.16 -11.20
CA LYS A 164 9.04 -0.98 -10.36
C LYS A 164 10.03 -0.55 -9.31
N LEU A 165 9.57 -0.39 -8.07
CA LEU A 165 10.34 0.26 -7.01
C LEU A 165 11.59 -0.54 -6.60
N HIS A 166 11.53 -1.87 -6.69
CA HIS A 166 12.68 -2.72 -6.38
C HIS A 166 13.83 -2.55 -7.40
N LEU A 167 13.56 -2.11 -8.63
CA LEU A 167 14.59 -1.87 -9.64
C LEU A 167 15.27 -0.50 -9.52
N ILE A 168 14.64 0.46 -8.84
CA ILE A 168 15.18 1.82 -8.71
C ILE A 168 15.89 2.06 -7.37
N THR A 169 15.68 1.18 -6.39
CA THR A 169 16.23 1.31 -5.03
C THR A 169 17.61 0.68 -4.86
N GLU A 170 18.10 -0.05 -5.88
CA GLU A 170 19.40 -0.73 -5.86
C GLU A 170 20.56 0.21 -5.49
N GLN A 171 20.61 1.41 -6.10
CA GLN A 171 21.65 2.40 -5.82
C GLN A 171 21.58 2.94 -4.40
N ASP A 172 20.38 3.14 -3.86
CA ASP A 172 20.20 3.64 -2.49
C ASP A 172 20.53 2.55 -1.46
N ILE A 173 20.15 1.30 -1.74
CA ILE A 173 20.58 0.13 -0.95
C ILE A 173 22.10 0.04 -0.92
N ARG A 174 22.73 0.16 -2.09
CA ARG A 174 24.18 0.15 -2.21
C ARG A 174 24.83 1.25 -1.37
N ARG A 175 24.32 2.48 -1.44
CA ARG A 175 24.81 3.58 -0.58
C ARG A 175 24.69 3.28 0.91
N ILE A 176 23.62 2.62 1.34
CA ILE A 176 23.45 2.22 2.76
C ILE A 176 24.50 1.20 3.15
N ILE A 177 24.68 0.16 2.33
CA ILE A 177 25.69 -0.89 2.56
C ILE A 177 27.09 -0.28 2.56
N ASP A 178 27.43 0.50 1.54
CA ASP A 178 28.71 1.20 1.44
C ASP A 178 28.94 2.08 2.66
N LYS A 179 27.97 2.90 3.05
CA LYS A 179 28.11 3.77 4.23
C LYS A 179 28.36 2.94 5.50
N TYR A 180 27.57 1.90 5.73
CA TYR A 180 27.68 1.07 6.93
C TYR A 180 29.02 0.33 6.99
N LEU A 181 29.49 -0.19 5.86
CA LEU A 181 30.73 -0.97 5.79
C LEU A 181 31.98 -0.09 5.59
N SER A 182 31.83 1.15 5.13
CA SER A 182 32.96 2.07 4.90
C SER A 182 33.69 2.48 6.18
N ASP A 183 33.03 2.41 7.33
CA ASP A 183 33.64 2.72 8.62
C ASP A 183 34.36 1.50 9.23
N ASP A 184 34.15 0.30 8.69
CA ASP A 184 34.75 -0.92 9.19
C ASP A 184 36.24 -1.01 8.80
N ARG A 185 37.11 -1.02 9.81
CA ARG A 185 38.57 -1.08 9.63
C ARG A 185 39.02 -2.41 9.04
N HIS A 186 38.29 -3.48 9.32
CA HIS A 186 38.66 -4.83 8.96
C HIS A 186 38.31 -5.12 7.49
N LEU A 187 37.17 -4.67 6.97
CA LEU A 187 36.83 -4.76 5.54
C LEU A 187 37.81 -4.01 4.64
N LYS A 188 38.44 -2.93 5.13
CA LYS A 188 39.50 -2.19 4.42
C LYS A 188 40.80 -2.98 4.28
N THR A 189 40.97 -4.09 5.01
CA THR A 189 42.18 -4.92 4.91
C THR A 189 42.14 -5.90 3.73
N PHE A 190 40.96 -6.18 3.19
CA PHE A 190 40.80 -7.07 2.04
C PHE A 190 41.12 -6.40 0.72
N ASP A 191 41.36 -7.21 -0.31
CA ASP A 191 41.54 -6.70 -1.68
C ASP A 191 40.29 -5.92 -2.11
N PRO A 192 40.45 -4.68 -2.63
CA PRO A 192 39.32 -3.85 -3.03
C PRO A 192 38.37 -4.52 -4.03
N THR A 193 38.90 -5.39 -4.91
CA THR A 193 38.10 -6.10 -5.91
C THR A 193 37.21 -7.16 -5.26
N GLU A 194 37.72 -7.86 -4.25
CA GLU A 194 36.96 -8.88 -3.53
C GLU A 194 35.91 -8.27 -2.59
N SER A 195 36.24 -7.15 -1.94
CA SER A 195 35.27 -6.35 -1.18
C SER A 195 34.14 -5.83 -2.07
N GLU A 196 34.46 -5.36 -3.27
CA GLU A 196 33.47 -4.90 -4.25
C GLU A 196 32.53 -6.03 -4.71
N LYS A 197 33.07 -7.22 -4.96
CA LYS A 197 32.25 -8.40 -5.28
C LYS A 197 31.30 -8.76 -4.14
N PHE A 198 31.77 -8.68 -2.90
CA PHE A 198 30.94 -8.95 -1.72
C PHE A 198 29.78 -7.97 -1.63
N ILE A 199 30.07 -6.67 -1.73
CA ILE A 199 29.07 -5.60 -1.70
C ILE A 199 28.06 -5.78 -2.84
N SER A 200 28.54 -6.00 -4.07
CA SER A 200 27.68 -6.22 -5.23
C SER A 200 26.77 -7.43 -5.05
N ARG A 201 27.28 -8.53 -4.48
CA ARG A 201 26.47 -9.71 -4.15
C ARG A 201 25.39 -9.36 -3.13
N PHE A 202 25.76 -8.65 -2.06
CA PHE A 202 24.83 -8.26 -1.01
C PHE A 202 23.70 -7.35 -1.53
N VAL A 203 24.05 -6.34 -2.35
CA VAL A 203 23.08 -5.46 -3.02
C VAL A 203 22.09 -6.26 -3.88
N ASN A 204 22.60 -7.21 -4.68
CA ASN A 204 21.76 -8.05 -5.53
C ASN A 204 20.79 -8.92 -4.71
N MET A 205 21.26 -9.50 -3.60
CA MET A 205 20.42 -10.32 -2.72
C MET A 205 19.31 -9.53 -2.03
N ALA A 206 19.54 -8.23 -1.77
CA ALA A 206 18.54 -7.39 -1.14
C ALA A 206 17.25 -7.22 -1.96
N ASN A 207 17.33 -7.36 -3.28
CA ASN A 207 16.18 -7.30 -4.20
C ASN A 207 15.21 -6.12 -3.93
N GLY A 208 15.77 -4.95 -3.59
CA GLY A 208 14.99 -3.74 -3.30
C GLY A 208 14.40 -3.63 -1.88
N VAL A 209 14.67 -4.57 -0.97
CA VAL A 209 14.06 -4.62 0.37
C VAL A 209 15.00 -4.07 1.45
N PHE A 210 14.81 -2.80 1.83
CA PHE A 210 15.64 -2.14 2.86
C PHE A 210 15.63 -2.82 4.23
N ILE A 211 14.49 -3.38 4.65
CA ILE A 211 14.39 -4.07 5.96
C ILE A 211 15.30 -5.30 5.95
N TRP A 212 15.31 -6.05 4.85
CA TRP A 212 16.20 -7.20 4.68
C TRP A 212 17.66 -6.79 4.79
N VAL A 213 18.07 -5.69 4.13
CA VAL A 213 19.43 -5.13 4.24
C VAL A 213 19.78 -4.85 5.70
N LYS A 214 18.89 -4.19 6.45
CA LYS A 214 19.12 -3.87 7.87
C LYS A 214 19.31 -5.14 8.71
N LEU A 215 18.49 -6.16 8.50
CA LEU A 215 18.58 -7.43 9.24
C LEU A 215 19.87 -8.18 8.93
N VAL A 216 20.29 -8.19 7.66
CA VAL A 216 21.56 -8.83 7.26
C VAL A 216 22.76 -8.05 7.79
N LEU A 217 22.72 -6.71 7.79
CA LEU A 217 23.77 -5.89 8.39
C LEU A 217 23.94 -6.18 9.88
N GLN A 218 22.85 -6.41 10.63
CA GLN A 218 22.92 -6.79 12.04
C GLN A 218 23.59 -8.16 12.26
N GLU A 219 23.30 -9.15 11.42
CA GLU A 219 23.96 -10.46 11.49
C GLU A 219 25.43 -10.38 11.06
N LEU A 220 25.78 -9.46 10.15
CA LEU A 220 27.16 -9.18 9.76
C LEU A 220 27.94 -8.44 10.85
N GLU A 221 27.30 -7.53 11.58
CA GLU A 221 27.93 -6.71 12.63
C GLU A 221 28.63 -7.57 13.68
N GLU A 222 28.00 -8.66 14.13
CA GLU A 222 28.63 -9.61 15.06
C GLU A 222 29.93 -10.19 14.48
N LYS A 223 29.94 -10.57 13.20
CA LYS A 223 31.11 -11.17 12.54
C LYS A 223 32.22 -10.16 12.27
N LEU A 224 31.85 -8.95 11.86
CA LEU A 224 32.79 -7.85 11.63
C LEU A 224 33.54 -7.49 12.92
N ASN A 225 32.86 -7.48 14.06
CA ASN A 225 33.48 -7.25 15.37
C ASN A 225 34.53 -8.29 15.77
N TYR A 226 34.46 -9.52 15.24
CA TYR A 226 35.46 -10.57 15.47
C TYR A 226 36.56 -10.62 14.40
N GLU A 227 36.59 -9.66 13.46
CA GLU A 227 37.60 -9.57 12.40
C GLU A 227 37.79 -10.90 11.62
N VAL A 228 36.66 -11.52 11.24
CA VAL A 228 36.65 -12.82 10.55
C VAL A 228 36.99 -12.71 9.06
N SER A 229 37.47 -13.77 8.42
CA SER A 229 37.79 -13.73 6.97
C SER A 229 36.62 -13.32 6.08
N LEU A 230 36.92 -12.82 4.88
CA LEU A 230 35.91 -12.48 3.87
C LEU A 230 35.01 -13.68 3.51
N ASP A 231 35.57 -14.90 3.49
CA ASP A 231 34.80 -16.14 3.30
C ASP A 231 33.75 -16.34 4.40
N ALA A 232 34.07 -16.01 5.65
CA ALA A 232 33.12 -16.10 6.75
C ALA A 232 32.01 -15.05 6.63
N LEU A 233 32.28 -13.88 6.06
CA LEU A 233 31.25 -12.89 5.72
C LEU A 233 30.34 -13.38 4.59
N TYR A 234 30.90 -14.01 3.55
CA TYR A 234 30.10 -14.67 2.50
C TYR A 234 29.21 -15.76 3.07
N GLN A 235 29.68 -16.56 4.03
CA GLN A 235 28.86 -17.56 4.71
C GLN A 235 27.66 -16.96 5.45
N VAL A 236 27.77 -15.73 5.98
CA VAL A 236 26.60 -15.03 6.53
C VAL A 236 25.58 -14.78 5.42
N LEU A 237 26.01 -14.23 4.28
CA LEU A 237 25.12 -14.00 3.13
C LEU A 237 24.48 -15.30 2.61
N ASP A 238 25.18 -16.43 2.69
CA ASP A 238 24.67 -17.74 2.28
C ASP A 238 23.65 -18.34 3.25
N THR A 239 23.62 -17.89 4.50
CA THR A 239 22.80 -18.49 5.58
C THR A 239 21.64 -17.61 6.02
N VAL A 240 21.65 -16.32 5.65
CA VAL A 240 20.51 -15.44 5.85
C VAL A 240 19.33 -15.86 4.96
N PRO A 241 18.09 -15.81 5.46
CA PRO A 241 16.93 -16.13 4.63
C PRO A 241 16.80 -15.16 3.46
N GLU A 242 16.36 -15.65 2.30
CA GLU A 242 16.08 -14.77 1.14
C GLU A 242 14.79 -13.95 1.34
N LYS A 243 13.84 -14.49 2.10
CA LYS A 243 12.51 -13.91 2.31
C LYS A 243 12.37 -13.31 3.69
N LEU A 244 11.59 -12.23 3.78
CA LEU A 244 11.38 -11.51 5.04
C LEU A 244 10.52 -12.33 6.02
N GLU A 245 9.61 -13.16 5.52
CA GLU A 245 8.80 -14.08 6.32
C GLU A 245 9.67 -15.03 7.15
N GLU A 246 10.72 -15.57 6.54
CA GLU A 246 11.66 -16.49 7.21
C GLU A 246 12.53 -15.75 8.24
N PHE A 247 12.82 -14.46 8.01
CA PHE A 247 13.44 -13.61 9.03
C PHE A 247 12.53 -13.39 10.22
N TYR A 248 11.24 -13.10 10.01
CA TYR A 248 10.27 -12.98 11.09
C TYR A 248 10.14 -14.28 11.88
N ASP A 249 10.09 -15.43 11.21
CA ASP A 249 10.08 -16.74 11.88
C ASP A 249 11.30 -16.91 12.78
N ARG A 250 12.51 -16.56 12.31
CA ARG A 250 13.72 -16.61 13.14
C ARG A 250 13.63 -15.70 14.37
N ILE A 251 13.14 -14.47 14.20
CA ILE A 251 12.97 -13.51 15.30
C ILE A 251 11.97 -14.07 16.33
N LEU A 252 10.83 -14.55 15.89
CA LEU A 252 9.78 -15.10 16.75
C LEU A 252 10.24 -16.38 17.47
N LEU A 253 11.03 -17.23 16.80
CA LEU A 253 11.58 -18.45 17.40
C LEU A 253 12.68 -18.17 18.44
N ARG A 254 13.43 -17.07 18.31
CA ARG A 254 14.43 -16.62 19.29
C ARG A 254 13.79 -16.17 20.61
N ILE A 255 12.49 -15.83 20.63
CA ILE A 255 11.78 -15.52 21.88
C ILE A 255 11.77 -16.77 22.77
N SER A 256 12.30 -16.60 23.98
CA SER A 256 12.45 -17.68 24.97
C SER A 256 11.08 -18.30 25.29
N ARG A 257 11.04 -19.59 25.61
CA ARG A 257 9.76 -20.27 25.87
C ARG A 257 8.95 -19.66 27.01
N CYS A 258 9.60 -19.09 28.02
CA CYS A 258 8.93 -18.43 29.14
C CYS A 258 8.35 -17.07 28.76
N ASP A 259 8.99 -16.35 27.83
CA ASP A 259 8.56 -15.01 27.43
C ASP A 259 7.52 -15.04 26.30
N ARG A 260 7.31 -16.20 25.66
CA ARG A 260 6.36 -16.35 24.54
C ARG A 260 4.92 -15.98 24.91
N SER A 261 4.47 -16.26 26.13
CA SER A 261 3.12 -15.88 26.56
C SER A 261 2.97 -14.37 26.70
N GLU A 262 4.01 -13.69 27.16
CA GLU A 262 4.01 -12.23 27.29
C GLU A 262 4.17 -11.56 25.93
N ALA A 263 5.11 -12.02 25.10
CA ALA A 263 5.25 -11.57 23.72
C ALA A 263 3.96 -11.76 22.92
N TRP A 264 3.28 -12.91 23.11
CA TRP A 264 1.97 -13.15 22.53
C TRP A 264 0.93 -12.17 23.05
N ALA A 265 0.85 -11.92 24.36
CA ALA A 265 -0.06 -10.93 24.92
C ALA A 265 0.21 -9.50 24.39
N VAL A 266 1.47 -9.15 24.12
CA VAL A 266 1.84 -7.87 23.49
C VAL A 266 1.41 -7.84 22.03
N PHE A 267 1.62 -8.92 21.26
CA PHE A 267 1.13 -9.00 19.87
C PHE A 267 -0.39 -8.97 19.80
N ASP A 268 -1.08 -9.71 20.67
CA ASP A 268 -2.54 -9.67 20.80
C ASP A 268 -2.99 -8.28 21.19
N ALA A 269 -2.37 -7.63 22.18
CA ALA A 269 -2.70 -6.26 22.53
C ALA A 269 -2.46 -5.29 21.36
N PHE A 270 -1.39 -5.46 20.58
CA PHE A 270 -1.09 -4.62 19.42
C PHE A 270 -2.15 -4.80 18.32
N ILE A 271 -2.45 -6.05 17.99
CA ILE A 271 -3.51 -6.41 17.04
C ILE A 271 -4.86 -5.92 17.55
N GLU A 272 -5.14 -6.06 18.84
CA GLU A 272 -6.40 -5.62 19.46
C GLU A 272 -6.50 -4.11 19.59
N THR A 273 -5.39 -3.39 19.77
CA THR A 273 -5.40 -1.92 19.74
C THR A 273 -5.55 -1.37 18.32
N ASP A 274 -5.08 -2.09 17.30
CA ASP A 274 -5.44 -1.84 15.90
C ASP A 274 -6.87 -2.32 15.59
N SER A 275 -7.37 -3.32 16.31
CA SER A 275 -8.70 -3.92 16.16
C SER A 275 -9.70 -3.52 17.26
N ILE A 276 -9.51 -2.34 17.88
CA ILE A 276 -10.62 -1.63 18.52
C ILE A 276 -11.68 -1.25 17.45
N ASP A 277 -11.42 -1.54 16.17
CA ASP A 277 -12.43 -1.98 15.21
C ASP A 277 -12.14 -3.37 14.56
N THR A 278 -12.53 -4.44 15.26
CA THR A 278 -13.00 -5.79 14.78
C THR A 278 -12.04 -6.98 14.54
N HIS A 279 -12.52 -8.16 15.01
CA HIS A 279 -11.84 -9.39 15.47
C HIS A 279 -11.03 -10.27 14.47
N PRO A 280 -10.15 -11.18 15.00
CA PRO A 280 -9.03 -11.76 14.26
C PRO A 280 -9.22 -13.25 13.87
N THR A 281 -8.47 -13.71 12.85
CA THR A 281 -8.06 -15.12 12.75
C THR A 281 -6.62 -15.27 12.24
N LEU A 282 -5.76 -15.88 13.05
CA LEU A 282 -4.49 -16.50 12.63
C LEU A 282 -4.16 -17.62 13.64
N ASN A 283 -4.68 -18.82 13.35
CA ASN A 283 -4.81 -19.91 14.33
C ASN A 283 -3.83 -21.07 14.10
N SER A 284 -2.52 -20.78 13.94
CA SER A 284 -1.51 -21.84 13.69
C SER A 284 -0.33 -21.89 14.67
N TYR A 285 -0.29 -21.04 15.70
CA TYR A 285 0.81 -21.02 16.69
C TYR A 285 0.36 -21.05 18.16
N ALA A 286 -0.92 -21.35 18.43
CA ALA A 286 -1.43 -21.42 19.80
C ALA A 286 -0.82 -22.61 20.59
N PRO A 287 -0.36 -22.42 21.84
CA PRO A 287 0.10 -23.51 22.69
C PRO A 287 -1.07 -24.44 23.09
N PRO A 288 -0.83 -25.76 23.24
CA PRO A 288 -1.89 -26.79 23.34
C PRO A 288 -2.72 -26.82 24.64
N HIS A 289 -2.74 -25.77 25.46
CA HIS A 289 -3.39 -25.79 26.78
C HIS A 289 -4.46 -24.72 27.02
N ILE A 290 -4.97 -24.07 25.97
CA ILE A 290 -6.15 -23.19 26.08
C ILE A 290 -7.32 -23.88 25.36
N GLN A 291 -8.27 -24.44 26.11
CA GLN A 291 -9.52 -24.98 25.56
C GLN A 291 -10.49 -23.83 25.21
N PRO A 292 -10.91 -23.66 23.94
CA PRO A 292 -11.98 -22.74 23.59
C PRO A 292 -13.33 -23.44 23.80
N GLN A 293 -13.86 -23.45 25.02
CA GLN A 293 -15.23 -23.91 25.27
C GLN A 293 -16.28 -22.82 24.94
N CYS A 294 -16.23 -22.19 23.76
CA CYS A 294 -17.26 -21.22 23.34
C CYS A 294 -17.34 -21.04 21.82
N LEU A 295 -17.36 -22.12 21.02
CA LEU A 295 -17.76 -22.04 19.61
C LEU A 295 -18.68 -23.21 19.25
N ARG A 296 -19.97 -23.08 19.58
CA ARG A 296 -21.02 -23.97 19.08
C ARG A 296 -21.44 -23.56 17.66
N HIS A 297 -21.57 -24.58 16.83
CA HIS A 297 -21.81 -24.60 15.39
C HIS A 297 -22.96 -23.75 14.84
N ARG A 298 -22.78 -23.32 13.57
CA ARG A 298 -23.75 -23.62 12.49
C ARG A 298 -23.02 -23.95 11.18
N PRO A 299 -23.50 -24.94 10.38
CA PRO A 299 -22.84 -25.42 9.18
C PRO A 299 -23.17 -24.54 7.96
N VAL A 300 -22.16 -24.26 7.13
CA VAL A 300 -22.34 -23.73 5.77
C VAL A 300 -22.28 -24.91 4.80
N SER A 301 -23.38 -25.11 4.07
CA SER A 301 -23.51 -26.09 3.00
C SER A 301 -22.76 -25.62 1.75
N TYR A 302 -21.83 -26.45 1.27
CA TYR A 302 -21.22 -26.34 -0.05
C TYR A 302 -22.27 -26.63 -1.14
N VAL A 303 -22.42 -25.72 -2.09
CA VAL A 303 -23.00 -26.03 -3.41
C VAL A 303 -21.94 -25.72 -4.45
N SER A 304 -21.36 -26.80 -4.98
CA SER A 304 -20.52 -26.81 -6.17
C SER A 304 -21.38 -26.72 -7.43
N GLY A 305 -21.01 -25.87 -8.38
CA GLY A 305 -21.41 -26.09 -9.77
C GLY A 305 -21.37 -24.89 -10.71
N ILE A 306 -20.48 -25.01 -11.72
CA ILE A 306 -20.71 -24.64 -13.15
C ILE A 306 -20.55 -23.12 -13.43
N SER A 307 -19.85 -22.60 -14.45
CA SER A 307 -19.21 -23.12 -15.67
C SER A 307 -18.18 -22.09 -16.17
N ASN A 308 -17.11 -22.60 -16.78
CA ASN A 308 -16.25 -21.86 -17.69
C ASN A 308 -17.05 -21.20 -18.81
N ASN A 309 -16.73 -19.94 -19.13
CA ASN A 309 -16.76 -19.37 -20.49
C ASN A 309 -16.15 -17.97 -20.46
N ALA A 310 -14.82 -17.90 -20.53
CA ALA A 310 -14.12 -16.65 -20.85
C ALA A 310 -14.06 -16.52 -22.38
N ALA A 311 -14.98 -15.75 -22.95
CA ALA A 311 -14.88 -15.30 -24.33
C ALA A 311 -13.90 -14.12 -24.40
N HIS A 312 -12.75 -14.36 -25.04
CA HIS A 312 -11.81 -13.33 -25.45
C HIS A 312 -12.49 -12.31 -26.37
N ASN A 313 -12.54 -11.06 -25.93
CA ASN A 313 -12.74 -9.92 -26.83
C ASN A 313 -11.61 -8.91 -26.60
N HIS A 314 -10.56 -9.01 -27.42
CA HIS A 314 -9.51 -8.01 -27.52
C HIS A 314 -10.03 -6.80 -28.31
N GLY A 315 -10.69 -5.88 -27.61
CA GLY A 315 -10.89 -4.51 -28.07
C GLY A 315 -9.61 -3.71 -27.85
N LYS A 316 -9.08 -3.08 -28.91
CA LYS A 316 -7.95 -2.16 -28.86
C LYS A 316 -8.35 -0.90 -28.06
N TYR A 317 -8.05 -0.86 -26.76
CA TYR A 317 -8.17 0.35 -25.97
C TYR A 317 -6.95 1.24 -26.22
N LYS A 318 -7.18 2.44 -26.75
CA LYS A 318 -6.20 3.54 -26.68
C LYS A 318 -6.09 3.91 -25.19
N THR A 319 -4.97 3.57 -24.56
CA THR A 319 -4.78 3.80 -23.13
C THR A 319 -4.44 5.27 -22.87
N SER A 320 -5.02 5.81 -21.79
CA SER A 320 -4.78 7.19 -21.35
C SER A 320 -3.44 7.28 -20.62
N PRO A 321 -2.56 8.25 -20.92
CA PRO A 321 -1.27 8.42 -20.21
C PRO A 321 -1.44 8.95 -18.77
N ASN A 322 -2.66 9.09 -18.29
CA ASN A 322 -2.99 9.76 -17.04
C ASN A 322 -3.01 8.85 -15.80
N LEU A 323 -2.99 7.53 -15.98
CA LEU A 323 -2.87 6.56 -14.90
C LEU A 323 -1.43 6.06 -14.83
N ILE A 324 -0.80 6.18 -13.67
CA ILE A 324 0.55 5.73 -13.39
C ILE A 324 0.48 4.69 -12.28
N THR A 325 1.21 3.59 -12.44
CA THR A 325 1.30 2.53 -11.45
C THR A 325 2.68 2.48 -10.81
N ALA A 326 2.75 2.22 -9.51
CA ALA A 326 3.98 1.95 -8.78
C ALA A 326 3.88 0.56 -8.14
N THR A 327 4.82 -0.33 -8.45
CA THR A 327 4.80 -1.70 -7.91
C THR A 327 5.95 -1.98 -6.95
N PHE A 328 5.64 -2.67 -5.87
CA PHE A 328 6.61 -3.17 -4.89
C PHE A 328 6.93 -4.64 -5.16
N GLY A 329 8.22 -4.96 -5.18
CA GLY A 329 8.69 -6.35 -5.19
C GLY A 329 8.74 -6.87 -3.75
N ALA A 330 8.04 -7.97 -3.49
CA ALA A 330 7.92 -8.63 -2.18
C ALA A 330 7.21 -7.83 -1.07
N LYS A 331 6.75 -8.56 -0.06
CA LYS A 331 5.96 -8.10 1.10
C LYS A 331 6.82 -7.27 2.05
N ALA A 332 7.20 -6.07 1.64
CA ALA A 332 7.80 -5.10 2.53
C ALA A 332 6.68 -4.33 3.25
N VAL A 333 6.39 -4.73 4.48
CA VAL A 333 5.63 -3.90 5.42
C VAL A 333 6.48 -2.67 5.72
N LEU A 334 6.36 -1.63 4.90
CA LEU A 334 6.84 -0.30 5.24
C LEU A 334 5.75 0.39 6.05
N ASN A 335 5.59 -0.04 7.30
CA ASN A 335 4.90 0.74 8.32
C ASN A 335 5.74 0.74 9.60
N TYR A 336 6.11 1.95 10.01
CA TYR A 336 6.67 2.32 11.32
C TYR A 336 7.94 1.60 11.79
N LEU A 337 9.09 2.08 11.33
CA LEU A 337 10.31 2.13 12.16
C LEU A 337 10.97 3.50 12.01
N ASN A 338 10.26 4.54 12.47
CA ASN A 338 10.90 5.74 13.01
C ASN A 338 11.01 5.55 14.52
N CYS A 339 12.13 4.96 14.95
CA CYS A 339 12.76 5.17 16.24
C CYS A 339 14.26 5.15 16.00
#